data_AF-A0A7J4G2Z1-F1
#
_entry.id   AF-A0A7J4G2Z1-F1
#
_cell.length_a   1.000
_cell.length_b   1.000
_cell.length_c   1.000
_cell.angle_alpha   90.00
_cell.angle_beta   90.00
_cell.angle_gamma   90.00
#
_symmetry.space_group_name_H-M   'P 1'
#
loop_
_entity.id
_entity.type
_entity.pdbx_description
1 polymer ?
#
loop_
_entity_poly.entity_id
_entity_poly.type
_entity_poly.pdbx_seq_one_letter_code
_entity_poly.pdbx_strand_id
1 'polypeptide(L)'
;PAYIFHTMEAMIESGIEMGMSPEMAERLVLQTVLGAARLAIESPLDTTALREGVTSKGGTTEAAISHLGDNDYVRLVIDAILAARDCSEQLGE
;
A
#
# COMPACT_ATOMS: atom_id res chain seq x y z
N PRO A 1 -3.53 -5.65 -10.17
CA PRO A 1 -3.48 -4.19 -10.49
C PRO A 1 -4.54 -3.36 -9.77
N ALA A 2 -5.83 -3.75 -9.86
CA ALA A 2 -6.94 -3.01 -9.26
C ALA A 2 -6.75 -2.67 -7.76
N TYR A 3 -6.22 -3.60 -6.96
CA TYR A 3 -5.98 -3.37 -5.53
C TYR A 3 -4.96 -2.25 -5.27
N ILE A 4 -3.95 -2.11 -6.14
CA ILE A 4 -2.96 -1.04 -6.04
C ILE A 4 -3.58 0.30 -6.46
N PHE A 5 -4.37 0.34 -7.53
CA PHE A 5 -5.10 1.55 -7.91
C PHE A 5 -6.06 1.99 -6.82
N HIS A 6 -6.80 1.06 -6.21
CA HIS A 6 -7.71 1.37 -5.11
C HIS A 6 -6.98 1.88 -3.86
N THR A 7 -5.80 1.33 -3.57
CA THR A 7 -4.92 1.87 -2.50
C THR A 7 -4.45 3.28 -2.84
N MET A 8 -4.07 3.53 -4.10
CA MET A 8 -3.64 4.85 -4.55
C MET A 8 -4.76 5.88 -4.46
N GLU A 9 -6.01 5.53 -4.78
CA GLU A 9 -7.18 6.38 -4.60
C GLU A 9 -7.29 6.86 -3.15
N ALA A 10 -7.19 5.93 -2.18
CA ALA A 10 -7.21 6.26 -0.75
C ALA A 10 -6.02 7.13 -0.33
N MET A 11 -4.82 6.87 -0.87
CA MET A 11 -3.64 7.71 -0.60
C MET A 11 -3.82 9.13 -1.15
N ILE A 12 -4.39 9.29 -2.34
CA ILE A 12 -4.66 10.59 -2.96
C ILE A 12 -5.67 11.36 -2.11
N GLU A 13 -6.77 10.71 -1.71
CA GLU A 13 -7.78 11.30 -0.85
C GLU A 13 -7.16 11.79 0.47
N SER A 14 -6.28 11.00 1.09
CA SER A 14 -5.57 11.43 2.31
C SER A 14 -4.74 12.70 2.09
N GLY A 15 -4.12 12.86 0.92
CA GLY A 15 -3.38 14.06 0.54
C GLY A 15 -4.30 15.28 0.46
N ILE A 16 -5.47 15.11 -0.14
CA ILE A 16 -6.48 16.15 -0.27
C ILE A 16 -7.04 16.54 1.11
N GLU A 17 -7.34 15.56 1.98
CA GLU A 17 -7.76 15.81 3.36
C GLU A 17 -6.70 16.59 4.17
N MET A 18 -5.41 16.36 3.89
CA MET A 18 -4.29 17.13 4.45
C MET A 18 -4.10 18.52 3.80
N GLY A 19 -4.96 18.91 2.85
CA GLY A 19 -4.98 20.22 2.21
C GLY A 19 -4.15 20.34 0.93
N MET A 20 -3.71 19.22 0.33
CA MET A 20 -3.04 19.24 -0.96
C MET A 20 -4.05 19.46 -2.10
N SER A 21 -3.58 20.01 -3.23
CA SER A 21 -4.38 19.97 -4.44
C SER A 21 -4.47 18.52 -4.96
N PRO A 22 -5.57 18.13 -5.63
CA PRO A 22 -5.71 16.80 -6.21
C PRO A 22 -4.52 16.42 -7.11
N GLU A 23 -4.04 17.36 -7.92
CA GLU A 23 -2.93 17.13 -8.85
C GLU A 23 -1.60 16.90 -8.11
N MET A 24 -1.38 17.59 -6.99
CA MET A 24 -0.19 17.38 -6.17
C MET A 24 -0.24 16.02 -5.47
N ALA A 25 -1.38 15.69 -4.85
CA ALA A 25 -1.59 14.41 -4.19
C ALA A 25 -1.39 13.23 -5.16
N GLU A 26 -1.99 13.30 -6.35
CA GLU A 26 -1.82 12.30 -7.40
C GLU A 26 -0.35 12.13 -7.81
N ARG A 27 0.36 13.22 -8.06
CA ARG A 27 1.78 13.17 -8.45
C ARG A 27 2.66 12.55 -7.37
N LEU A 28 2.43 12.90 -6.10
CA LEU A 28 3.19 12.34 -4.99
C LEU A 28 2.92 10.83 -4.87
N VAL A 29 1.66 10.41 -4.90
CA VAL A 29 1.29 9.00 -4.78
C VAL A 29 1.87 8.18 -5.94
N LEU A 30 1.79 8.67 -7.18
CA LEU A 30 2.38 7.99 -8.34
C LEU A 30 3.88 7.77 -8.19
N GLN A 31 4.62 8.79 -7.72
CA GLN A 31 6.06 8.66 -7.52
C GLN A 31 6.40 7.76 -6.32
N THR A 32 5.62 7.81 -5.23
CA THR A 32 5.80 6.94 -4.07
C THR A 32 5.63 5.47 -4.46
N VAL A 33 4.55 5.13 -5.17
CA VAL A 33 4.30 3.74 -5.59
C VAL A 33 5.35 3.28 -6.61
N LEU A 34 5.71 4.12 -7.58
CA LEU A 34 6.76 3.81 -8.54
C LEU A 34 8.12 3.56 -7.86
N GLY A 35 8.51 4.43 -6.93
CA GLY A 35 9.76 4.33 -6.19
C GLY A 35 9.82 3.06 -5.33
N ALA A 36 8.74 2.77 -4.60
CA ALA A 36 8.65 1.55 -3.79
C ALA A 36 8.72 0.28 -4.65
N ALA A 37 7.99 0.24 -5.76
CA ALA A 37 8.02 -0.89 -6.68
C ALA A 37 9.41 -1.10 -7.30
N ARG A 38 10.06 -0.03 -7.76
CA ARG A 38 11.44 -0.11 -8.28
C ARG A 38 12.41 -0.61 -7.23
N LEU A 39 12.36 -0.06 -6.01
CA LEU A 39 13.23 -0.48 -4.92
C LEU A 39 13.05 -1.96 -4.59
N ALA A 40 11.81 -2.46 -4.57
CA ALA A 40 11.53 -3.87 -4.31
C ALA A 40 12.03 -4.80 -5.43
N ILE A 41 12.03 -4.35 -6.69
CA ILE A 41 12.52 -5.13 -7.84
C ILE A 41 14.05 -5.16 -7.89
N GLU A 42 14.68 -4.03 -7.57
CA GLU A 42 16.13 -3.84 -7.74
C GLU A 42 16.95 -4.24 -6.50
N SER A 43 16.33 -4.27 -5.32
CA SER A 43 17.00 -4.59 -4.07
C SER A 43 17.24 -6.09 -3.89
N PRO A 44 18.39 -6.49 -3.29
CA PRO A 44 18.59 -7.87 -2.83
C PRO A 44 17.84 -8.20 -1.53
N LEU A 45 17.22 -7.20 -0.88
CA LEU A 45 16.46 -7.36 0.36
C LEU A 45 14.99 -7.70 0.06
N ASP A 46 14.38 -8.47 0.95
CA ASP A 46 12.94 -8.71 0.88
C ASP A 46 12.10 -7.48 1.28
N THR A 47 10.80 -7.53 1.01
CA THR A 47 9.88 -6.43 1.29
C THR A 47 9.73 -6.11 2.79
N THR A 48 9.99 -7.08 3.67
CA THR A 48 9.96 -6.87 5.12
C THR A 48 11.13 -6.00 5.54
N ALA A 49 12.35 -6.36 5.12
CA ALA A 49 13.56 -5.60 5.38
C ALA A 49 13.51 -4.20 4.74
N LEU A 50 12.95 -4.08 3.53
CA LEU A 50 12.74 -2.78 2.87
C LEU A 50 11.79 -1.88 3.66
N ARG A 51 10.64 -2.40 4.12
CA ARG A 51 9.70 -1.67 4.98
C ARG A 51 10.35 -1.23 6.28
N GLU A 52 11.09 -2.11 6.94
CA GLU A 52 11.80 -1.80 8.18
C GLU A 52 12.86 -0.72 7.97
N GLY A 53 13.59 -0.76 6.86
CA GLY A 53 14.59 0.25 6.49
C GLY A 53 14.04 1.67 6.32
N VAL A 54 12.74 1.83 6.07
CA VAL A 54 12.05 3.13 5.97
C VAL A 54 11.12 3.43 7.15
N THR A 55 11.18 2.61 8.21
CA THR A 55 10.35 2.77 9.43
C THR A 55 11.24 3.09 10.62
N SER A 56 11.39 4.39 10.91
CA SER A 56 12.12 4.84 12.11
C SER A 56 11.25 4.74 13.37
N LYS A 57 11.87 4.34 14.49
CA LYS A 57 11.21 4.29 15.81
C LYS A 57 10.71 5.67 16.23
N GLY A 58 9.45 5.77 16.61
CA GLY A 58 8.74 7.01 16.93
C GLY A 58 8.43 7.89 15.71
N GLY A 59 8.64 7.39 14.48
CA GLY A 59 8.43 8.13 13.24
C GLY A 59 6.98 8.08 12.72
N THR A 60 6.71 8.89 11.70
CA THR A 60 5.40 8.96 11.04
C THR A 60 5.02 7.64 10.37
N THR A 61 5.99 6.96 9.73
CA THR A 61 5.77 5.63 9.11
C THR A 61 5.42 4.59 10.17
N GLU A 62 6.08 4.60 11.33
CA GLU A 62 5.77 3.67 12.42
C GLU A 62 4.35 3.89 12.96
N ALA A 63 3.94 5.15 13.14
CA ALA A 63 2.58 5.48 13.57
C ALA A 63 1.53 4.97 12.56
N ALA A 64 1.75 5.18 11.27
CA ALA A 64 0.84 4.69 10.22
C ALA A 64 0.79 3.15 10.17
N ILE A 65 1.94 2.46 10.20
CA ILE A 65 2.00 0.99 10.15
C ILE A 65 1.39 0.36 11.40
N SER A 66 1.59 0.96 12.57
CA SER A 66 0.96 0.50 13.82
C SER A 66 -0.56 0.62 13.73
N HIS A 67 -1.06 1.76 13.26
CA HIS A 67 -2.50 1.96 13.05
C HIS A 67 -3.09 0.94 12.06
N LEU A 68 -2.39 0.63 10.96
CA LEU A 68 -2.81 -0.43 10.04
C LEU A 68 -2.82 -1.81 10.73
N GLY A 69 -1.83 -2.09 11.56
CA GLY A 69 -1.74 -3.34 12.34
C GLY A 69 -2.90 -3.51 13.33
N ASP A 70 -3.23 -2.45 14.06
CA ASP A 70 -4.34 -2.42 15.03
C ASP A 70 -5.72 -2.63 14.37
N ASN A 71 -5.81 -2.49 13.04
CA ASN A 71 -7.02 -2.67 12.24
C ASN A 71 -6.95 -3.91 11.34
N ASP A 72 -6.12 -4.90 11.67
CA ASP A 72 -6.01 -6.19 10.97
C ASP A 72 -5.73 -6.07 9.45
N TYR A 73 -5.07 -4.99 9.02
CA TYR A 73 -4.88 -4.67 7.60
C TYR A 73 -4.26 -5.83 6.79
N VAL A 74 -3.24 -6.48 7.34
CA VAL A 74 -2.57 -7.61 6.65
C VAL A 74 -3.55 -8.75 6.40
N ARG A 75 -4.40 -9.06 7.39
CA ARG A 75 -5.40 -10.12 7.25
C ARG A 75 -6.45 -9.74 6.20
N LEU A 76 -6.92 -8.50 6.23
CA LEU A 76 -7.88 -7.98 5.25
C LEU A 76 -7.36 -8.10 3.81
N VAL A 77 -6.09 -7.74 3.57
CA VAL A 77 -5.48 -7.84 2.23
C VAL A 77 -5.37 -9.30 1.78
N ILE A 78 -4.98 -10.21 2.67
CA ILE A 78 -4.92 -11.65 2.37
C ILE A 78 -6.30 -12.17 1.99
N ASP A 79 -7.31 -11.89 2.80
CA ASP A 79 -8.68 -12.37 2.59
C ASP A 79 -9.27 -11.81 1.27
N ALA A 80 -8.98 -10.56 0.91
CA ALA A 80 -9.41 -9.98 -0.37
C ALA A 80 -8.82 -10.71 -1.59
N ILE A 81 -7.53 -11.11 -1.53
CA ILE A 81 -6.88 -11.85 -2.61
C ILE A 81 -7.41 -13.28 -2.69
N LEU A 82 -7.66 -13.93 -1.54
CA LEU A 82 -8.25 -15.27 -1.50
C LEU A 82 -9.68 -15.27 -2.04
N ALA A 83 -10.49 -14.24 -1.74
CA ALA A 83 -11.82 -14.09 -2.31
C ALA A 83 -11.79 -13.98 -3.85
N ALA A 84 -10.78 -13.29 -4.40
CA ALA A 84 -10.59 -13.21 -5.85
C ALA A 84 -10.20 -14.58 -6.47
N ARG A 85 -9.38 -15.38 -5.77
CA ARG A 85 -9.07 -16.77 -6.17
C ARG A 85 -10.35 -17.60 -6.18
N ASP A 86 -11.13 -17.58 -5.11
CA ASP A 86 -12.34 -18.41 -4.96
C ASP A 86 -13.36 -18.09 -6.06
N CYS A 87 -13.53 -16.81 -6.40
CA CYS A 87 -14.34 -16.37 -7.54
C CYS A 87 -13.78 -16.91 -8.88
N SER A 88 -12.47 -16.89 -9.07
CA SER A 88 -11.84 -17.43 -10.27
C SER A 88 -12.04 -18.94 -10.42
N GLU A 89 -12.05 -19.70 -9.32
CA GLU A 89 -12.33 -21.13 -9.33
C GLU A 89 -13.79 -21.40 -9.73
N GLN A 90 -14.73 -20.63 -9.19
CA GLN A 90 -16.17 -20.73 -9.54
C GLN A 90 -16.49 -20.40 -10.99
N LEU A 91 -15.74 -19.48 -11.61
CA LEU A 91 -15.91 -19.12 -13.03
C LEU A 91 -15.21 -20.10 -13.98
N GLY A 92 -14.28 -20.91 -13.46
CA GLY A 92 -13.54 -21.91 -14.22
C GLY A 92 -14.22 -23.28 -14.29
N GLU A 93 -15.24 -23.50 -13.45
CA GLU A 93 -16.23 -24.58 -13.58
C GLU A 93 -17.33 -24.22 -14.58
#